data_AF-A0A2M8FWR4-F1
#
_entry.id   AF-A0A2M8FWR4-F1
#
_cell.length_a   1.000
_cell.length_b   1.000
_cell.length_c   1.000
_cell.angle_alpha   90.00
_cell.angle_beta   90.00
_cell.angle_gamma   90.00
#
_symmetry.space_group_name_H-M   'P 1'
#
loop_
_entity.id
_entity.type
_entity.pdbx_description
1 polymer ?
#
loop_
_entity_poly.entity_id
_entity_poly.type
_entity_poly.pdbx_seq_one_letter_code
_entity_poly.pdbx_strand_id
1 'polypeptide(L)'
;MCEVGNLLKQTINDGGQADKIGCYMNKTLEANDYVVATVCDGTARIVGLDFPSGGDGGPDHIKFSCTASGGVFTSYSLWACSGGTQNEYISKTIGSDGSVSITSIGNFSDGGGSTGWHSVSASGELSSNNDGSYASKTITSSMRFIGDNNYTGQMTLEQAASSFVLSGFQTGTFSEGSFTNRMYSTGQLIENNTATDFDDYNIQNLAYGDGAASLILSATFGEDTFSMEEVQSWNGDTTEAEASNDYTVAAGAGTVPSVEAVSISFTGDAAYDCLGTEEASLTIPTAIATEDESNVCARFGLNHSWFDCYTETGDNGE
;
A
#
# COMPACT_ATOMS: atom_id res chain seq x y z
N MET A 1 -14.97 -11.40 8.47
CA MET A 1 -15.10 -9.92 8.56
C MET A 1 -13.76 -9.24 8.87
N CYS A 2 -13.14 -9.50 10.03
CA CYS A 2 -11.88 -8.86 10.44
C CYS A 2 -10.72 -9.01 9.46
N GLU A 3 -10.49 -10.23 8.97
CA GLU A 3 -9.44 -10.49 7.98
C GLU A 3 -9.63 -9.66 6.71
N VAL A 4 -10.87 -9.54 6.23
CA VAL A 4 -11.23 -8.75 5.05
C VAL A 4 -10.94 -7.26 5.28
N GLY A 5 -11.34 -6.73 6.44
CA GLY A 5 -11.08 -5.33 6.81
C GLY A 5 -9.58 -5.02 6.88
N ASN A 6 -8.78 -5.88 7.52
CA ASN A 6 -7.33 -5.71 7.61
C ASN A 6 -6.64 -5.79 6.24
N LEU A 7 -6.99 -6.78 5.42
CA LEU A 7 -6.43 -6.92 4.08
C LEU A 7 -6.84 -5.76 3.17
N LEU A 8 -8.06 -5.26 3.29
CA LEU A 8 -8.51 -4.07 2.57
C LEU A 8 -7.70 -2.85 3.01
N LYS A 9 -7.51 -2.65 4.33
CA LYS A 9 -6.74 -1.54 4.91
C LYS A 9 -5.32 -1.55 4.39
N GLN A 10 -4.68 -2.71 4.48
CA GLN A 10 -3.34 -2.94 3.98
C GLN A 10 -3.28 -2.62 2.48
N THR A 11 -4.18 -3.18 1.66
CA THR A 11 -4.16 -2.97 0.20
C THR A 11 -4.34 -1.49 -0.17
N ILE A 12 -5.18 -0.74 0.54
CA ILE A 12 -5.35 0.70 0.31
C ILE A 12 -4.12 1.50 0.75
N ASN A 13 -3.55 1.19 1.92
CA ASN A 13 -2.31 1.81 2.39
C ASN A 13 -1.13 1.55 1.46
N ASP A 14 -1.01 0.30 1.00
CA ASP A 14 -0.05 -0.15 -0.01
C ASP A 14 -0.19 0.68 -1.28
N GLY A 15 -1.41 0.85 -1.79
CA GLY A 15 -1.69 1.70 -2.96
C GLY A 15 -1.40 3.19 -2.74
N GLY A 16 -1.47 3.67 -1.50
CA GLY A 16 -1.19 5.06 -1.11
C GLY A 16 0.28 5.37 -0.85
N GLN A 17 1.18 4.37 -0.81
CA GLN A 17 2.60 4.59 -0.51
C GLN A 17 3.29 5.52 -1.50
N ALA A 18 2.94 5.42 -2.78
CA ALA A 18 3.47 6.31 -3.80
C ALA A 18 3.08 7.76 -3.52
N ASP A 19 1.82 8.04 -3.21
CA ASP A 19 1.38 9.40 -2.87
C ASP A 19 2.09 9.95 -1.63
N LYS A 20 2.24 9.09 -0.61
CA LYS A 20 3.00 9.40 0.60
C LYS A 20 4.45 9.79 0.24
N ILE A 21 5.15 9.00 -0.58
CA ILE A 21 6.54 9.25 -0.97
C ILE A 21 6.67 10.44 -1.92
N GLY A 22 5.74 10.64 -2.83
CA GLY A 22 5.65 11.84 -3.66
C GLY A 22 5.52 13.10 -2.80
N CYS A 23 4.71 13.07 -1.74
CA CYS A 23 4.60 14.15 -0.76
C CYS A 23 5.92 14.40 -0.03
N TYR A 24 6.58 13.35 0.49
CA TYR A 24 7.90 13.48 1.15
C TYR A 24 8.94 14.10 0.22
N MET A 25 9.01 13.63 -1.02
CA MET A 25 9.95 14.14 -2.00
C MET A 25 9.64 15.57 -2.39
N ASN A 26 8.36 15.93 -2.59
CA ASN A 26 7.98 17.30 -2.89
C ASN A 26 8.36 18.25 -1.74
N LYS A 27 8.07 17.88 -0.49
CA LYS A 27 8.44 18.67 0.70
C LYS A 27 9.95 18.77 0.89
N THR A 28 10.69 17.70 0.58
CA THR A 28 12.15 17.73 0.56
C THR A 28 12.64 18.72 -0.48
N LEU A 29 12.14 18.66 -1.70
CA LEU A 29 12.54 19.56 -2.79
C LEU A 29 12.20 21.03 -2.48
N GLU A 30 11.01 21.32 -1.94
CA GLU A 30 10.60 22.67 -1.51
C GLU A 30 11.56 23.30 -0.49
N ALA A 31 12.16 22.49 0.39
CA ALA A 31 13.13 22.95 1.37
C ALA A 31 14.55 23.12 0.81
N ASN A 32 14.80 22.67 -0.42
CA ASN A 32 16.11 22.69 -1.07
C ASN A 32 16.08 23.65 -2.28
N ASP A 33 16.18 24.96 -1.98
CA ASP A 33 16.03 26.12 -2.90
C ASP A 33 16.89 26.11 -4.19
N TYR A 34 17.84 25.18 -4.33
CA TYR A 34 18.76 25.07 -5.47
C TYR A 34 18.62 23.79 -6.30
N VAL A 35 17.82 22.81 -5.85
CA VAL A 35 17.91 21.43 -6.36
C VAL A 35 16.71 21.02 -7.22
N VAL A 36 15.52 21.61 -7.03
CA VAL A 36 14.29 21.19 -7.73
C VAL A 36 14.41 21.25 -9.26
N ALA A 37 14.90 22.35 -9.81
CA ALA A 37 15.05 22.52 -11.27
C ALA A 37 16.15 21.62 -11.85
N THR A 38 17.10 21.16 -11.01
CA THR A 38 18.17 20.26 -11.44
C THR A 38 17.71 18.81 -11.35
N VAL A 39 16.91 18.43 -10.35
CA VAL A 39 16.52 17.05 -10.07
C VAL A 39 15.22 16.64 -10.77
N CYS A 40 14.29 17.56 -10.98
CA CYS A 40 13.03 17.30 -11.69
C CYS A 40 13.04 17.78 -13.15
N ASP A 41 14.03 17.31 -13.92
CA ASP A 41 14.14 17.57 -15.37
C ASP A 41 13.73 16.35 -16.22
N GLY A 42 13.17 15.31 -15.59
CA GLY A 42 12.84 14.03 -16.22
C GLY A 42 14.03 13.06 -16.33
N THR A 43 15.25 13.50 -16.05
CA THR A 43 16.45 12.65 -16.03
C THR A 43 16.60 12.00 -14.65
N ALA A 44 16.94 10.71 -14.62
CA ALA A 44 17.25 10.04 -13.37
C ALA A 44 18.63 10.47 -12.87
N ARG A 45 18.69 10.95 -11.62
CA ARG A 45 19.90 11.40 -10.94
C ARG A 45 20.11 10.66 -9.65
N ILE A 46 21.36 10.53 -9.22
CA ILE A 46 21.68 9.93 -7.93
C ILE A 46 21.86 11.04 -6.92
N VAL A 47 21.07 11.00 -5.84
CA VAL A 47 21.11 12.00 -4.78
C VAL A 47 21.31 11.32 -3.43
N GLY A 48 22.25 11.83 -2.65
CA GLY A 48 22.40 11.46 -1.23
C GLY A 48 21.27 12.07 -0.41
N LEU A 49 20.86 11.38 0.65
CA LEU A 49 19.84 11.87 1.59
C LEU A 49 20.49 12.18 2.93
N ASP A 50 20.47 13.46 3.31
CA ASP A 50 20.98 13.91 4.61
C ASP A 50 19.82 13.98 5.61
N PHE A 51 19.74 12.98 6.48
CA PHE A 51 18.77 12.93 7.56
C PHE A 51 19.24 13.75 8.77
N PRO A 52 18.34 14.50 9.44
CA PRO A 52 18.67 15.19 10.69
C PRO A 52 19.00 14.19 11.80
N SER A 53 19.81 14.60 12.78
CA SER A 53 20.27 13.74 13.88
C SER A 53 19.10 13.07 14.60
N GLY A 54 19.05 11.74 14.58
CA GLY A 54 17.96 10.92 15.14
C GLY A 54 17.11 10.19 14.09
N GLY A 55 17.29 10.46 12.80
CA GLY A 55 16.71 9.66 11.72
C GLY A 55 17.61 8.49 11.32
N ASP A 56 17.66 7.44 12.14
CA ASP A 56 18.36 6.20 11.79
C ASP A 56 17.47 5.32 10.88
N GLY A 57 18.04 4.76 9.80
CA GLY A 57 17.40 3.71 8.99
C GLY A 57 16.96 4.08 7.57
N GLY A 58 17.21 5.31 7.10
CA GLY A 58 16.96 5.71 5.72
C GLY A 58 17.96 5.10 4.71
N PRO A 59 17.66 5.12 3.40
CA PRO A 59 18.62 4.71 2.39
C PRO A 59 19.80 5.68 2.32
N ASP A 60 20.99 5.15 2.02
CA ASP A 60 22.23 5.94 1.94
C ASP A 60 22.14 6.97 0.80
N HIS A 61 21.61 6.53 -0.35
CA HIS A 61 21.34 7.33 -1.53
C HIS A 61 20.15 6.77 -2.28
N ILE A 62 19.55 7.63 -3.09
CA ILE A 62 18.48 7.25 -4.01
C ILE A 62 18.86 7.63 -5.43
N LYS A 63 18.38 6.86 -6.41
CA LYS A 63 18.22 7.35 -7.77
C LYS A 63 16.81 7.92 -7.87
N PHE A 64 16.66 9.11 -8.44
CA PHE A 64 15.37 9.79 -8.54
C PHE A 64 15.22 10.49 -9.88
N SER A 65 14.08 10.31 -10.54
CA SER A 65 13.63 11.07 -11.70
C SER A 65 12.25 11.62 -11.39
N CYS A 66 12.00 12.87 -11.75
CA CYS A 66 10.68 13.48 -11.61
C CYS A 66 10.40 14.45 -12.76
N THR A 67 9.12 14.58 -13.07
CA THR A 67 8.55 15.68 -13.85
C THR A 67 7.44 16.31 -13.02
N ALA A 68 7.38 17.64 -13.03
CA ALA A 68 6.37 18.39 -12.30
C ALA A 68 5.66 19.41 -13.20
N SER A 69 4.37 19.63 -12.92
CA SER A 69 3.58 20.70 -13.52
C SER A 69 2.83 21.43 -12.42
N GLY A 70 2.92 22.77 -12.38
CA GLY A 70 2.24 23.56 -11.34
C GLY A 70 2.66 23.24 -9.90
N GLY A 71 3.86 22.68 -9.68
CA GLY A 71 4.35 22.27 -8.36
C GLY A 71 3.97 20.85 -7.94
N VAL A 72 3.24 20.10 -8.78
CA VAL A 72 2.82 18.72 -8.50
C VAL A 72 3.56 17.75 -9.42
N PHE A 73 4.05 16.62 -8.90
CA PHE A 73 4.65 15.59 -9.73
C PHE A 73 3.62 14.95 -10.67
N THR A 74 3.86 15.09 -11.97
CA THR A 74 3.11 14.37 -13.02
C THR A 74 3.74 13.01 -13.31
N SER A 75 5.03 12.85 -13.05
CA SER A 75 5.64 11.53 -12.96
C SER A 75 6.83 11.56 -12.05
N TYR A 76 7.14 10.44 -11.40
CA TYR A 76 8.43 10.23 -10.78
C TYR A 76 8.76 8.75 -10.73
N SER A 77 10.06 8.44 -10.64
CA SER A 77 10.60 7.14 -10.31
C SER A 77 11.70 7.30 -9.27
N LEU A 78 11.68 6.45 -8.26
CA LEU A 78 12.63 6.42 -7.15
C LEU A 78 13.18 4.99 -7.00
N TRP A 79 14.50 4.85 -6.92
CA TRP A 79 15.16 3.61 -6.55
C TRP A 79 15.94 3.88 -5.27
N ALA A 80 15.72 3.07 -4.23
CA ALA A 80 16.45 3.18 -2.97
C ALA A 80 17.47 2.06 -2.84
N CYS A 81 18.63 2.40 -2.28
CA CYS A 81 19.72 1.49 -1.99
C CYS A 81 20.11 1.59 -0.51
N SER A 82 20.40 0.46 0.09
CA SER A 82 20.95 0.36 1.45
C SER A 82 22.07 -0.67 1.46
N GLY A 83 23.25 -0.31 1.99
CA GLY A 83 24.38 -1.23 2.04
C GLY A 83 24.84 -1.73 0.66
N GLY A 84 24.67 -0.91 -0.38
CA GLY A 84 25.01 -1.26 -1.77
C GLY A 84 24.05 -2.23 -2.46
N THR A 85 22.88 -2.52 -1.88
CA THR A 85 21.84 -3.36 -2.48
C THR A 85 20.54 -2.58 -2.64
N GLN A 86 19.85 -2.76 -3.77
CA GLN A 86 18.56 -2.12 -4.00
C GLN A 86 17.52 -2.76 -3.10
N ASN A 87 16.78 -1.95 -2.35
CA ASN A 87 15.70 -2.41 -1.47
C ASN A 87 14.32 -1.89 -1.88
N GLU A 88 14.21 -0.81 -2.65
CA GLU A 88 12.92 -0.30 -3.11
C GLU A 88 13.00 0.25 -4.55
N TYR A 89 11.88 0.17 -5.26
CA TYR A 89 11.58 0.87 -6.49
C TYR A 89 10.14 1.37 -6.43
N ILE A 90 9.93 2.65 -6.72
CA ILE A 90 8.60 3.24 -6.80
C ILE A 90 8.51 4.10 -8.05
N SER A 91 7.41 4.01 -8.77
CA SER A 91 7.09 4.93 -9.84
C SER A 91 5.63 5.34 -9.79
N LYS A 92 5.37 6.60 -10.11
CA LYS A 92 4.03 7.13 -10.34
C LYS A 92 4.02 7.88 -11.67
N THR A 93 2.95 7.76 -12.43
CA THR A 93 2.67 8.56 -13.63
C THR A 93 1.22 9.01 -13.62
N ILE A 94 0.98 10.29 -13.89
CA ILE A 94 -0.33 10.91 -14.10
C ILE A 94 -0.38 11.36 -15.56
N GLY A 95 -1.24 10.72 -16.35
CA GLY A 95 -1.51 11.09 -17.74
C GLY A 95 -2.26 12.41 -17.86
N SER A 96 -2.16 13.05 -19.02
CA SER A 96 -2.89 14.29 -19.31
C SER A 96 -4.41 14.12 -19.32
N ASP A 97 -4.89 12.88 -19.40
CA ASP A 97 -6.29 12.48 -19.33
C ASP A 97 -6.76 12.17 -17.90
N GLY A 98 -5.90 12.33 -16.89
CA GLY A 98 -6.22 12.02 -15.49
C GLY A 98 -6.03 10.55 -15.13
N SER A 99 -5.53 9.71 -16.05
CA SER A 99 -5.11 8.35 -15.72
C SER A 99 -3.92 8.35 -14.76
N VAL A 100 -3.89 7.43 -13.81
CA VAL A 100 -2.78 7.26 -12.86
C VAL A 100 -2.28 5.84 -12.91
N SER A 101 -0.97 5.67 -12.89
CA SER A 101 -0.30 4.38 -12.73
C SER A 101 0.76 4.49 -11.64
N ILE A 102 0.79 3.51 -10.75
CA ILE A 102 1.71 3.37 -9.63
C ILE A 102 2.29 1.96 -9.68
N THR A 103 3.60 1.87 -9.45
CA THR A 103 4.29 0.61 -9.19
C THR A 103 5.20 0.82 -7.99
N SER A 104 5.12 -0.05 -7.00
CA SER A 104 6.06 -0.19 -5.89
C SER A 104 6.58 -1.62 -5.91
N ILE A 105 7.89 -1.81 -5.74
CA ILE A 105 8.51 -3.12 -5.54
C ILE A 105 9.52 -2.91 -4.44
N GLY A 106 9.55 -3.81 -3.47
CA GLY A 106 10.54 -3.72 -2.43
C GLY A 106 10.91 -5.04 -1.81
N ASN A 107 11.97 -4.95 -1.04
CA ASN A 107 12.49 -6.01 -0.22
C ASN A 107 12.83 -5.45 1.17
N PHE A 108 12.31 -6.11 2.18
CA PHE A 108 12.66 -5.90 3.57
C PHE A 108 13.44 -7.10 4.10
N SER A 109 14.45 -6.84 4.92
CA SER A 109 15.09 -7.85 5.76
C SER A 109 15.05 -7.36 7.19
N ASP A 110 14.52 -8.17 8.12
CA ASP A 110 14.73 -7.90 9.54
C ASP A 110 16.11 -8.42 9.99
N GLY A 111 16.56 -7.93 11.14
CA GLY A 111 17.77 -8.44 11.80
C GLY A 111 17.64 -9.87 12.34
N GLY A 112 16.45 -10.47 12.28
CA GLY A 112 16.16 -11.86 12.64
C GLY A 112 16.38 -12.85 11.48
N GLY A 113 16.66 -12.35 10.27
CA GLY A 113 16.89 -13.17 9.08
C GLY A 113 15.64 -13.45 8.26
N SER A 114 14.48 -12.88 8.61
CA SER A 114 13.31 -12.91 7.75
C SER A 114 13.46 -11.88 6.63
N THR A 115 13.20 -12.31 5.41
CA THR A 115 13.23 -11.48 4.21
C THR A 115 11.87 -11.49 3.54
N GLY A 116 11.28 -10.32 3.33
CA GLY A 116 10.00 -10.12 2.66
C GLY A 116 10.18 -9.38 1.36
N TRP A 117 9.57 -9.85 0.29
CA TRP A 117 9.34 -9.08 -0.92
C TRP A 117 7.90 -8.60 -0.95
N HIS A 118 7.69 -7.37 -1.39
CA HIS A 118 6.38 -6.82 -1.68
C HIS A 118 6.37 -6.18 -3.07
N SER A 119 5.21 -6.17 -3.70
CA SER A 119 4.96 -5.37 -4.88
C SER A 119 3.54 -4.86 -4.89
N VAL A 120 3.38 -3.60 -5.24
CA VAL A 120 2.07 -2.96 -5.40
C VAL A 120 2.03 -2.41 -6.81
N SER A 121 1.00 -2.73 -7.57
CA SER A 121 0.63 -1.98 -8.76
C SER A 121 -0.72 -1.35 -8.53
N ALA A 122 -0.86 -0.08 -8.86
CA ALA A 122 -2.17 0.57 -8.87
C ALA A 122 -2.38 1.30 -10.18
N SER A 123 -3.58 1.22 -10.73
CA SER A 123 -3.98 1.99 -11.91
C SER A 123 -5.39 2.50 -11.74
N GLY A 124 -5.69 3.69 -12.26
CA GLY A 124 -7.01 4.27 -12.08
C GLY A 124 -7.16 5.61 -12.78
N GLU A 125 -8.25 6.29 -12.45
CA GLU A 125 -8.60 7.61 -12.97
C GLU A 125 -8.85 8.57 -11.81
N LEU A 126 -8.27 9.75 -11.86
CA LEU A 126 -8.58 10.82 -10.91
C LEU A 126 -10.01 11.33 -11.11
N SER A 127 -10.62 11.74 -10.00
CA SER A 127 -11.91 12.44 -10.01
C SER A 127 -11.83 13.72 -10.83
N SER A 128 -12.89 14.02 -11.57
CA SER A 128 -13.03 15.26 -12.34
C SER A 128 -13.09 16.52 -11.48
N ASN A 129 -13.22 16.37 -10.16
CA ASN A 129 -13.32 17.48 -9.22
C ASN A 129 -11.96 18.09 -8.85
N ASN A 130 -10.84 17.54 -9.35
CA ASN A 130 -9.47 18.00 -9.06
C ASN A 130 -9.08 17.98 -7.56
N ASP A 131 -9.81 17.22 -6.76
CA ASP A 131 -9.61 17.04 -5.32
C ASP A 131 -8.52 16.01 -4.98
N GLY A 132 -7.84 15.44 -5.99
CA GLY A 132 -6.83 14.39 -5.82
C GLY A 132 -7.37 13.01 -5.45
N SER A 133 -8.70 12.84 -5.38
CA SER A 133 -9.33 11.54 -5.18
C SER A 133 -9.36 10.71 -6.48
N TYR A 134 -9.51 9.39 -6.33
CA TYR A 134 -9.72 8.49 -7.46
C TYR A 134 -11.21 8.32 -7.73
N ALA A 135 -11.64 8.49 -8.98
CA ALA A 135 -12.98 8.08 -9.42
C ALA A 135 -13.12 6.55 -9.40
N SER A 136 -12.06 5.88 -9.85
CA SER A 136 -11.87 4.44 -9.70
C SER A 136 -10.39 4.09 -9.70
N LYS A 137 -10.02 3.02 -9.00
CA LYS A 137 -8.68 2.45 -9.03
C LYS A 137 -8.70 0.94 -8.82
N THR A 138 -7.80 0.26 -9.51
CA THR A 138 -7.45 -1.13 -9.25
C THR A 138 -6.07 -1.16 -8.61
N ILE A 139 -5.96 -1.79 -7.44
CA ILE A 139 -4.71 -2.01 -6.72
C ILE A 139 -4.46 -3.51 -6.65
N THR A 140 -3.30 -3.97 -7.10
CA THR A 140 -2.81 -5.33 -6.88
C THR A 140 -1.62 -5.27 -5.94
N SER A 141 -1.77 -5.80 -4.72
CA SER A 141 -0.68 -6.00 -3.76
C SER A 141 -0.27 -7.46 -3.79
N SER A 142 1.03 -7.74 -3.87
CA SER A 142 1.59 -9.08 -3.79
C SER A 142 2.71 -9.10 -2.78
N MET A 143 2.83 -10.22 -2.06
CA MET A 143 3.84 -10.36 -1.02
C MET A 143 4.42 -11.77 -1.00
N ARG A 144 5.67 -11.86 -0.56
CA ARG A 144 6.38 -13.12 -0.36
C ARG A 144 7.38 -12.98 0.78
N PHE A 145 7.14 -13.69 1.86
CA PHE A 145 8.01 -13.73 3.03
C PHE A 145 8.73 -15.08 3.12
N ILE A 146 10.01 -15.00 3.46
CA ILE A 146 10.89 -16.14 3.72
C ILE A 146 11.49 -15.92 5.12
N GLY A 147 11.37 -16.90 6.01
CA GLY A 147 11.83 -16.80 7.40
C GLY A 147 11.20 -17.86 8.29
N ASP A 148 10.92 -17.50 9.55
CA ASP A 148 10.23 -18.38 10.51
C ASP A 148 8.83 -18.77 10.04
N ASN A 149 8.17 -17.86 9.31
CA ASN A 149 6.95 -18.14 8.57
C ASN A 149 7.19 -17.86 7.09
N ASN A 150 7.06 -18.88 6.25
CA ASN A 150 7.13 -18.72 4.80
C ASN A 150 5.72 -18.55 4.27
N TYR A 151 5.39 -17.42 3.68
CA TYR A 151 4.08 -17.24 3.07
C TYR A 151 4.14 -16.33 1.86
N THR A 152 3.16 -16.48 1.00
CA THR A 152 2.97 -15.63 -0.17
C THR A 152 1.50 -15.33 -0.33
N GLY A 153 1.21 -14.19 -0.94
CA GLY A 153 -0.16 -13.81 -1.22
C GLY A 153 -0.24 -12.76 -2.31
N GLN A 154 -1.44 -12.63 -2.83
CA GLN A 154 -1.81 -11.60 -3.78
C GLN A 154 -3.24 -11.16 -3.49
N MET A 155 -3.44 -9.86 -3.46
CA MET A 155 -4.71 -9.20 -3.27
C MET A 155 -4.93 -8.22 -4.42
N THR A 156 -6.13 -8.23 -5.00
CA THR A 156 -6.59 -7.26 -5.98
C THR A 156 -7.82 -6.56 -5.43
N LEU A 157 -7.72 -5.25 -5.30
CA LEU A 157 -8.79 -4.33 -4.91
C LEU A 157 -9.22 -3.51 -6.11
N GLU A 158 -10.45 -3.67 -6.56
CA GLU A 158 -11.13 -2.73 -7.44
C GLU A 158 -11.96 -1.79 -6.57
N GLN A 159 -11.51 -0.54 -6.45
CA GLN A 159 -12.17 0.50 -5.69
C GLN A 159 -12.86 1.48 -6.66
N ALA A 160 -14.15 1.70 -6.45
CA ALA A 160 -14.89 2.82 -7.01
C ALA A 160 -15.18 3.86 -5.92
N ALA A 161 -15.77 4.99 -6.29
CA ALA A 161 -16.06 6.09 -5.36
C ALA A 161 -16.83 5.68 -4.08
N SER A 162 -17.73 4.70 -4.18
CA SER A 162 -18.59 4.28 -3.06
C SER A 162 -18.63 2.77 -2.81
N SER A 163 -17.75 2.00 -3.45
CA SER A 163 -17.78 0.54 -3.37
C SER A 163 -16.42 -0.06 -3.63
N PHE A 164 -16.26 -1.32 -3.23
CA PHE A 164 -15.09 -2.10 -3.54
C PHE A 164 -15.42 -3.53 -3.92
N VAL A 165 -14.51 -4.14 -4.67
CA VAL A 165 -14.36 -5.58 -4.82
C VAL A 165 -12.92 -5.92 -4.40
N LEU A 166 -12.77 -6.78 -3.41
CA LEU A 166 -11.47 -7.26 -2.96
C LEU A 166 -11.39 -8.76 -3.14
N SER A 167 -10.42 -9.24 -3.90
CA SER A 167 -10.20 -10.67 -4.12
C SER A 167 -8.74 -11.01 -3.92
N GLY A 168 -8.47 -12.21 -3.44
CA GLY A 168 -7.09 -12.63 -3.29
C GLY A 168 -6.90 -13.91 -2.51
N PHE A 169 -5.65 -14.23 -2.28
CA PHE A 169 -5.24 -15.37 -1.51
C PHE A 169 -3.97 -15.07 -0.71
N GLN A 170 -3.79 -15.83 0.36
CA GLN A 170 -2.54 -15.96 1.08
C GLN A 170 -2.34 -17.43 1.40
N THR A 171 -1.14 -17.95 1.20
CA THR A 171 -0.79 -19.33 1.54
C THR A 171 0.59 -19.36 2.14
N GLY A 172 0.81 -20.25 3.10
CA GLY A 172 2.11 -20.36 3.72
C GLY A 172 2.24 -21.54 4.66
N THR A 173 3.36 -21.54 5.37
CA THR A 173 3.75 -22.51 6.38
C THR A 173 4.26 -21.78 7.61
N PHE A 174 3.96 -22.34 8.77
CA PHE A 174 4.58 -22.03 10.05
C PHE A 174 5.25 -23.31 10.58
N SER A 175 5.93 -23.23 11.72
CA SER A 175 6.79 -24.29 12.27
C SER A 175 6.17 -25.70 12.30
N GLU A 176 4.86 -25.79 12.51
CA GLU A 176 4.14 -27.06 12.69
C GLU A 176 2.94 -27.23 11.73
N GLY A 177 2.90 -26.48 10.63
CA GLY A 177 1.71 -26.50 9.80
C GLY A 177 1.73 -25.62 8.55
N SER A 178 0.57 -25.56 7.92
CA SER A 178 0.34 -24.78 6.71
C SER A 178 -1.03 -24.12 6.74
N PHE A 179 -1.18 -23.07 5.95
CA PHE A 179 -2.46 -22.39 5.77
C PHE A 179 -2.65 -21.94 4.33
N THR A 180 -3.91 -21.83 3.95
CA THR A 180 -4.38 -21.25 2.70
C THR A 180 -5.67 -20.49 2.99
N ASN A 181 -5.64 -19.19 2.80
CA ASN A 181 -6.78 -18.29 2.91
C ASN A 181 -7.06 -17.74 1.52
N ARG A 182 -8.32 -17.78 1.09
CA ARG A 182 -8.74 -17.23 -0.20
C ARG A 182 -10.07 -16.53 -0.01
N MET A 183 -10.25 -15.42 -0.71
CA MET A 183 -11.44 -14.62 -0.53
C MET A 183 -11.86 -13.89 -1.80
N TYR A 184 -13.15 -13.61 -1.86
CA TYR A 184 -13.77 -12.63 -2.73
C TYR A 184 -14.77 -11.83 -1.89
N SER A 185 -14.61 -10.52 -1.85
CA SER A 185 -15.36 -9.61 -1.01
C SER A 185 -15.91 -8.47 -1.83
N THR A 186 -17.11 -8.03 -1.51
CA THR A 186 -17.74 -6.84 -2.09
C THR A 186 -18.35 -6.03 -0.97
N GLY A 187 -18.27 -4.71 -1.06
CA GLY A 187 -18.87 -3.86 -0.04
C GLY A 187 -18.84 -2.39 -0.41
N GLN A 188 -19.23 -1.60 0.59
CA GLN A 188 -19.28 -0.16 0.52
C GLN A 188 -17.95 0.45 0.98
N LEU A 189 -17.55 1.51 0.28
CA LEU A 189 -16.59 2.48 0.78
C LEU A 189 -17.33 3.80 1.01
N ILE A 190 -17.01 4.46 2.11
CA ILE A 190 -17.58 5.76 2.47
C ILE A 190 -16.44 6.77 2.44
N GLU A 191 -16.35 7.52 1.35
CA GLU A 191 -15.41 8.64 1.21
C GLU A 191 -16.10 9.89 1.73
N ASN A 192 -15.74 10.37 2.93
CA ASN A 192 -16.24 11.64 3.47
C ASN A 192 -15.27 12.80 3.24
N ASN A 193 -14.42 12.69 2.21
CA ASN A 193 -13.53 13.77 1.86
C ASN A 193 -14.32 14.92 1.20
N THR A 194 -14.13 16.13 1.71
CA THR A 194 -14.78 17.36 1.24
C THR A 194 -13.80 18.34 0.60
N ALA A 195 -12.53 17.93 0.45
CA ALA A 195 -11.50 18.72 -0.20
C ALA A 195 -11.88 19.09 -1.64
N THR A 196 -11.57 20.31 -2.05
CA THR A 196 -11.71 20.78 -3.43
C THR A 196 -10.39 20.88 -4.17
N ASP A 197 -9.28 20.72 -3.45
CA ASP A 197 -7.91 20.84 -3.95
C ASP A 197 -7.10 19.59 -3.58
N PHE A 198 -6.18 19.20 -4.47
CA PHE A 198 -5.28 18.05 -4.27
C PHE A 198 -4.50 18.13 -2.94
N ASP A 199 -4.15 19.35 -2.53
CA ASP A 199 -3.38 19.61 -1.32
C ASP A 199 -4.20 19.41 -0.03
N ASP A 200 -5.52 19.22 -0.12
CA ASP A 200 -6.38 19.02 1.05
C ASP A 200 -6.95 17.59 1.11
N TYR A 201 -6.66 16.74 0.12
CA TYR A 201 -7.09 15.34 0.14
C TYR A 201 -6.52 14.60 1.36
N ASN A 202 -7.41 13.93 2.11
CA ASN A 202 -7.03 13.11 3.25
C ASN A 202 -7.69 11.73 3.18
N ILE A 203 -6.88 10.68 2.91
CA ILE A 203 -7.36 9.31 2.80
C ILE A 203 -7.90 8.77 4.13
N GLN A 204 -7.53 9.40 5.26
CA GLN A 204 -8.03 9.03 6.58
C GLN A 204 -9.54 9.25 6.75
N ASN A 205 -10.17 10.00 5.83
CA ASN A 205 -11.61 10.20 5.78
C ASN A 205 -12.35 9.10 5.01
N LEU A 206 -11.62 8.18 4.38
CA LEU A 206 -12.20 6.96 3.83
C LEU A 206 -12.63 6.06 4.99
N ALA A 207 -13.79 5.42 4.88
CA ALA A 207 -14.28 4.46 5.86
C ALA A 207 -14.84 3.22 5.16
N TYR A 208 -14.83 2.11 5.90
CA TYR A 208 -15.39 0.84 5.49
C TYR A 208 -16.87 0.76 5.88
N GLY A 209 -17.74 0.47 4.92
CA GLY A 209 -19.18 0.31 5.18
C GLY A 209 -19.61 -1.17 5.17
N ASP A 210 -20.90 -1.38 4.91
CA ASP A 210 -21.51 -2.70 4.80
C ASP A 210 -20.82 -3.55 3.73
N GLY A 211 -20.85 -4.87 3.89
CA GLY A 211 -20.42 -5.77 2.82
C GLY A 211 -20.51 -7.24 3.18
N ALA A 212 -20.00 -8.06 2.27
CA ALA A 212 -19.93 -9.50 2.43
C ALA A 212 -18.71 -10.10 1.72
N ALA A 213 -18.27 -11.27 2.18
CA ALA A 213 -17.16 -12.01 1.59
C ALA A 213 -17.45 -13.50 1.51
N SER A 214 -17.16 -14.10 0.36
CA SER A 214 -16.99 -15.53 0.20
C SER A 214 -15.56 -15.90 0.59
N LEU A 215 -15.42 -16.81 1.55
CA LEU A 215 -14.15 -17.20 2.16
C LEU A 215 -13.93 -18.68 1.95
N ILE A 216 -12.71 -19.06 1.57
CA ILE A 216 -12.25 -20.44 1.59
C ILE A 216 -10.94 -20.49 2.37
N LEU A 217 -11.02 -21.02 3.59
CA LEU A 217 -9.92 -21.08 4.54
C LEU A 217 -9.55 -22.54 4.79
N SER A 218 -8.26 -22.82 4.88
CA SER A 218 -7.74 -24.12 5.25
C SER A 218 -6.49 -23.94 6.08
N ALA A 219 -6.35 -24.69 7.16
CA ALA A 219 -5.14 -24.74 7.96
C ALA A 219 -4.89 -26.16 8.45
N THR A 220 -3.63 -26.59 8.40
CA THR A 220 -3.17 -27.87 8.94
C THR A 220 -2.24 -27.59 10.11
N PHE A 221 -2.51 -28.20 11.26
CA PHE A 221 -1.70 -28.14 12.48
C PHE A 221 -1.31 -29.57 12.86
N GLY A 222 -0.06 -29.96 12.60
CA GLY A 222 0.36 -31.36 12.76
C GLY A 222 -0.45 -32.31 11.86
N GLU A 223 -1.24 -33.21 12.45
CA GLU A 223 -2.11 -34.15 11.74
C GLU A 223 -3.54 -33.62 11.53
N ASP A 224 -3.93 -32.55 12.23
CA ASP A 224 -5.27 -32.01 12.19
C ASP A 224 -5.43 -30.98 11.06
N THR A 225 -6.53 -31.06 10.32
CA THR A 225 -6.85 -30.10 9.26
C THR A 225 -8.22 -29.47 9.51
N PHE A 226 -8.24 -28.15 9.50
CA PHE A 226 -9.44 -27.32 9.47
C PHE A 226 -9.66 -26.81 8.04
N SER A 227 -10.90 -26.86 7.56
CA SER A 227 -11.30 -26.21 6.32
C SER A 227 -12.70 -25.61 6.44
N MET A 228 -12.90 -24.43 5.88
CA MET A 228 -14.16 -23.70 5.87
C MET A 228 -14.40 -23.09 4.50
N GLU A 229 -15.64 -23.16 4.03
CA GLU A 229 -16.13 -22.46 2.85
C GLU A 229 -17.49 -21.86 3.19
N GLU A 230 -17.56 -20.53 3.28
CA GLU A 230 -18.79 -19.83 3.64
C GLU A 230 -18.84 -18.40 3.11
N VAL A 231 -20.04 -17.81 3.16
CA VAL A 231 -20.25 -16.39 2.88
C VAL A 231 -20.58 -15.69 4.20
N GLN A 232 -19.75 -14.74 4.60
CA GLN A 232 -19.98 -13.90 5.78
C GLN A 232 -20.41 -12.50 5.36
N SER A 233 -21.38 -11.92 6.07
CA SER A 233 -21.83 -10.54 5.86
C SER A 233 -21.62 -9.73 7.13
N TRP A 234 -21.47 -8.41 7.00
CA TRP A 234 -21.32 -7.51 8.15
C TRP A 234 -22.04 -6.17 7.92
N ASN A 235 -22.33 -5.51 9.03
CA ASN A 235 -22.83 -4.16 9.08
C ASN A 235 -21.68 -3.19 9.35
N GLY A 236 -21.51 -2.18 8.52
CA GLY A 236 -20.48 -1.15 8.66
C GLY A 236 -20.75 -0.17 9.80
N ASP A 237 -22.03 0.05 10.15
CA ASP A 237 -22.41 0.96 11.24
C ASP A 237 -22.15 0.34 12.61
N THR A 238 -22.39 -0.97 12.76
CA THR A 238 -22.26 -1.68 14.05
C THR A 238 -21.04 -2.56 14.17
N THR A 239 -20.31 -2.77 13.06
CA THR A 239 -19.21 -3.75 12.93
C THR A 239 -19.61 -5.19 13.28
N GLU A 240 -20.90 -5.49 13.37
CA GLU A 240 -21.40 -6.82 13.71
C GLU A 240 -21.51 -7.72 12.47
N ALA A 241 -21.28 -9.02 12.68
CA ALA A 241 -21.60 -10.01 11.67
C ALA A 241 -23.12 -10.14 11.53
N GLU A 242 -23.59 -10.15 10.28
CA GLU A 242 -25.00 -10.31 9.96
C GLU A 242 -25.23 -11.59 9.16
N ALA A 243 -26.42 -12.18 9.32
CA ALA A 243 -26.79 -13.38 8.57
C ALA A 243 -26.84 -13.11 7.05
N SER A 244 -27.26 -11.92 6.65
CA SER A 244 -27.27 -11.45 5.25
C SER A 244 -27.53 -9.95 5.18
N ASN A 245 -26.98 -9.29 4.16
CA ASN A 245 -27.24 -7.91 3.75
C ASN A 245 -27.29 -7.83 2.20
N ASP A 246 -27.32 -6.61 1.66
CA ASP A 246 -27.41 -6.37 0.20
C ASP A 246 -26.20 -6.90 -0.60
N TYR A 247 -25.08 -7.17 0.05
CA TYR A 247 -23.84 -7.65 -0.59
C TYR A 247 -23.69 -9.17 -0.56
N THR A 248 -24.44 -9.89 0.29
CA THR A 248 -24.30 -11.35 0.49
C THR A 248 -24.40 -12.13 -0.82
N VAL A 249 -25.38 -11.80 -1.67
CA VAL A 249 -25.62 -12.50 -2.93
C VAL A 249 -24.48 -12.27 -3.91
N ALA A 250 -23.98 -11.03 -4.01
CA ALA A 250 -22.87 -10.70 -4.90
C ALA A 250 -21.57 -11.37 -4.44
N ALA A 251 -21.28 -11.35 -3.15
CA ALA A 251 -20.12 -12.04 -2.58
C ALA A 251 -20.17 -13.55 -2.81
N GLY A 252 -21.34 -14.19 -2.60
CA GLY A 252 -21.53 -15.62 -2.82
C GLY A 252 -21.54 -16.06 -4.28
N ALA A 253 -21.85 -15.16 -5.22
CA ALA A 253 -21.71 -15.39 -6.66
C ALA A 253 -20.30 -15.08 -7.18
N GLY A 254 -19.47 -14.42 -6.36
CA GLY A 254 -18.11 -14.06 -6.67
C GLY A 254 -17.20 -15.28 -6.82
N THR A 255 -16.12 -15.11 -7.60
CA THR A 255 -15.13 -16.18 -7.77
C THR A 255 -13.98 -15.97 -6.79
N VAL A 256 -13.84 -16.89 -5.85
CA VAL A 256 -12.66 -16.98 -4.99
C VAL A 256 -11.47 -17.44 -5.84
N PRO A 257 -10.35 -16.70 -5.89
CA PRO A 257 -9.24 -17.02 -6.77
C PRO A 257 -8.55 -18.33 -6.38
N SER A 258 -7.88 -18.95 -7.36
CA SER A 258 -6.93 -20.04 -7.09
C SER A 258 -5.65 -19.50 -6.46
N VAL A 259 -4.96 -20.35 -5.70
CA VAL A 259 -3.59 -20.06 -5.26
C VAL A 259 -2.66 -20.15 -6.47
N GLU A 260 -1.83 -19.13 -6.64
CA GLU A 260 -0.85 -19.05 -7.71
C GLU A 260 0.55 -18.79 -7.16
N ALA A 261 1.57 -19.08 -7.98
CA ALA A 261 2.94 -18.76 -7.63
C ALA A 261 3.17 -17.25 -7.78
N VAL A 262 3.61 -16.60 -6.71
CA VAL A 262 3.98 -15.18 -6.73
C VAL A 262 5.49 -15.05 -6.83
N SER A 263 5.95 -14.36 -7.86
CA SER A 263 7.35 -14.00 -8.05
C SER A 263 7.49 -12.50 -8.07
N ILE A 264 8.32 -11.97 -7.19
CA ILE A 264 8.58 -10.54 -7.05
C ILE A 264 10.08 -10.33 -7.20
N SER A 265 10.48 -9.44 -8.10
CA SER A 265 11.86 -9.03 -8.30
C SER A 265 11.92 -7.71 -9.05
N PHE A 266 12.99 -6.95 -8.83
CA PHE A 266 13.31 -5.81 -9.69
C PHE A 266 13.64 -6.29 -11.10
N THR A 267 12.95 -5.76 -12.11
CA THR A 267 13.18 -6.11 -13.52
C THR A 267 13.03 -4.89 -14.41
N GLY A 268 13.63 -4.91 -15.61
CA GLY A 268 13.54 -3.80 -16.56
C GLY A 268 13.98 -2.47 -15.95
N ASP A 269 13.16 -1.44 -16.11
CA ASP A 269 13.42 -0.09 -15.59
C ASP A 269 13.42 -0.02 -14.05
N ALA A 270 12.81 -0.99 -13.37
CA ALA A 270 12.82 -1.07 -11.90
C ALA A 270 14.16 -1.55 -11.33
N ALA A 271 15.01 -2.18 -12.15
CA ALA A 271 16.32 -2.67 -11.70
C ALA A 271 17.38 -1.57 -11.73
N TYR A 272 18.08 -1.40 -10.62
CA TYR A 272 19.15 -0.43 -10.46
C TYR A 272 20.38 -1.05 -9.78
N ASP A 273 21.55 -0.76 -10.32
CA ASP A 273 22.83 -1.12 -9.72
C ASP A 273 23.29 0.02 -8.79
N CYS A 274 23.35 -0.25 -7.49
CA CYS A 274 23.59 0.74 -6.44
C CYS A 274 25.01 1.35 -6.42
N LEU A 275 25.83 1.07 -7.42
CA LEU A 275 27.21 1.55 -7.55
C LEU A 275 27.36 2.99 -8.08
N GLY A 276 26.25 3.66 -8.38
CA GLY A 276 26.28 5.02 -8.90
C GLY A 276 26.82 6.04 -7.89
N THR A 277 27.47 7.09 -8.40
CA THR A 277 28.01 8.19 -7.59
C THR A 277 26.98 9.30 -7.39
N GLU A 278 26.87 9.82 -6.17
CA GLU A 278 26.01 10.97 -5.85
C GLU A 278 26.38 12.20 -6.70
N GLU A 279 25.35 12.80 -7.31
CA GLU A 279 25.45 14.04 -8.07
C GLU A 279 25.13 15.27 -7.20
N ALA A 280 24.32 15.07 -6.15
CA ALA A 280 23.89 16.08 -5.21
C ALA A 280 23.48 15.44 -3.88
N SER A 281 23.26 16.27 -2.85
CA SER A 281 22.70 15.84 -1.55
C SER A 281 21.42 16.64 -1.28
N LEU A 282 20.41 15.97 -0.72
CA LEU A 282 19.15 16.56 -0.31
C LEU A 282 19.05 16.49 1.21
N THR A 283 18.87 17.64 1.85
CA THR A 283 18.55 17.66 3.28
C THR A 283 17.08 17.34 3.47
N ILE A 284 16.78 16.28 4.22
CA ILE A 284 15.42 15.92 4.60
C ILE A 284 14.95 16.88 5.71
N PRO A 285 13.86 17.64 5.50
CA PRO A 285 13.36 18.56 6.53
C PRO A 285 12.94 17.82 7.79
N THR A 286 13.29 18.34 8.98
CA THR A 286 12.92 17.72 10.26
C THR A 286 11.41 17.50 10.40
N ALA A 287 10.60 18.43 9.88
CA ALA A 287 9.13 18.34 9.92
C ALA A 287 8.55 17.13 9.19
N ILE A 288 9.30 16.54 8.26
CA ILE A 288 8.92 15.30 7.58
C ILE A 288 9.83 14.13 7.97
N ALA A 289 11.03 14.36 8.51
CA ALA A 289 11.93 13.30 8.94
C ALA A 289 11.39 12.46 10.11
N THR A 290 10.44 13.01 10.88
CA THR A 290 9.77 12.29 11.97
C THR A 290 8.46 11.67 11.47
N GLU A 291 8.23 10.38 11.73
CA GLU A 291 6.95 9.67 11.50
C GLU A 291 5.86 10.09 12.51
N ASP A 292 5.76 11.37 12.83
CA ASP A 292 4.69 11.89 13.68
C ASP A 292 3.39 12.06 12.87
N GLU A 293 2.23 11.84 13.48
CA GLU A 293 0.90 12.07 12.89
C GLU A 293 0.69 13.53 12.48
N SER A 294 1.50 14.45 13.03
CA SER A 294 1.55 15.86 12.64
C SER A 294 2.22 16.12 11.28
N ASN A 295 2.86 15.12 10.67
CA ASN A 295 3.46 15.22 9.35
C ASN A 295 2.37 15.35 8.28
N VAL A 296 2.45 16.40 7.44
CA VAL A 296 1.49 16.65 6.35
C VAL A 296 1.31 15.45 5.41
N CYS A 297 2.34 14.60 5.25
CA CYS A 297 2.29 13.40 4.42
C CYS A 297 1.64 12.19 5.12
N ALA A 298 1.36 12.27 6.43
CA ALA A 298 0.65 11.21 7.17
C ALA A 298 -0.80 11.02 6.70
N ARG A 299 -1.39 12.05 6.07
CA ARG A 299 -2.73 12.02 5.47
C ARG A 299 -2.93 10.99 4.35
N PHE A 300 -1.84 10.39 3.86
CA PHE A 300 -1.84 9.34 2.83
C PHE A 300 -1.82 7.93 3.42
N GLY A 301 -1.79 7.78 4.75
CA GLY A 301 -2.05 6.52 5.44
C GLY A 301 -3.42 6.52 6.11
N LEU A 302 -4.14 5.40 6.06
CA LEU A 302 -5.37 5.17 6.80
C LEU A 302 -5.11 5.18 8.31
N ASN A 303 -6.01 5.78 9.08
CA ASN A 303 -5.88 5.92 10.53
C ASN A 303 -6.26 4.63 11.31
N HIS A 304 -6.06 4.65 12.63
CA HIS A 304 -6.43 3.54 13.52
C HIS A 304 -7.95 3.29 13.58
N SER A 305 -8.79 4.32 13.38
CA SER A 305 -10.25 4.20 13.34
C SER A 305 -10.80 3.45 12.11
N TRP A 306 -9.93 3.06 11.18
CA TRP A 306 -10.24 2.18 10.06
C TRP A 306 -10.29 0.72 10.56
N PHE A 307 -11.48 0.31 11.02
CA PHE A 307 -11.85 -1.07 11.39
C PHE A 307 -10.76 -1.85 12.15
N ASP A 308 -10.56 -1.57 13.44
CA ASP A 308 -9.57 -2.26 14.25
C ASP A 308 -10.15 -3.49 14.96
N CYS A 309 -10.12 -4.61 14.26
CA CYS A 309 -10.62 -5.87 14.78
C CYS A 309 -9.75 -6.53 15.86
N TYR A 310 -8.50 -6.08 16.05
CA TYR A 310 -7.55 -6.78 16.93
C TYR A 310 -7.19 -5.98 18.18
N THR A 311 -7.27 -4.65 18.18
CA THR A 311 -7.15 -3.90 19.44
C THR A 311 -8.44 -3.88 20.26
N GLU A 312 -9.62 -4.03 19.65
CA GLU A 312 -10.88 -4.22 20.40
C GLU A 312 -11.02 -5.62 21.00
N THR A 313 -10.30 -6.64 20.49
CA THR A 313 -10.20 -7.94 21.18
C THR A 313 -9.29 -7.93 22.41
N GLY A 314 -8.81 -6.75 22.81
CA GLY A 314 -8.27 -6.48 24.15
C GLY A 314 -9.33 -6.55 25.25
N ASP A 315 -10.20 -7.56 25.21
CA ASP A 315 -10.79 -8.12 26.42
C ASP A 315 -9.62 -8.76 27.18
N ASN A 316 -8.89 -7.90 27.90
CA ASN A 316 -8.10 -8.34 29.03
C ASN A 316 -9.11 -8.98 29.98
N GLY A 317 -9.29 -10.29 29.83
CA GLY A 317 -9.87 -11.11 30.86
C GLY A 317 -9.05 -10.93 32.14
N GLU A 318 -9.47 -9.97 32.95
CA GLU A 318 -9.42 -10.01 34.40
C GLU A 318 -10.72 -10.63 34.94
#